data_AF-A0A7Y3EYG7-F1
#
_entry.id   AF-A0A7Y3EYG7-F1
#
_cell.length_a   1.000
_cell.length_b   1.000
_cell.length_c   1.000
_cell.angle_alpha   90.00
_cell.angle_beta   90.00
_cell.angle_gamma   90.00
#
_symmetry.space_group_name_H-M   'P 1'
#
loop_
_entity.id
_entity.type
_entity.pdbx_description
1 polymer ?
#
loop_
_entity_poly.entity_id
_entity_poly.type
_entity_poly.pdbx_seq_one_letter_code
_entity_poly.pdbx_strand_id
1 'polypeptide(L)' 'MMSRFIDCRNYPSRNVHFTVAISADTKDELIEAVVQHGTKVHDYEDTLEFRENIKTELKRDPPLPNTFMCFLCQPCD' A
#
# COMPACT_ATOMS: atom_id res chain seq x y z
N MET A 1 -11.98 10.76 -0.82
CA MET A 1 -10.53 10.51 -0.66
C MET A 1 -10.00 9.78 -1.88
N MET A 2 -8.70 9.91 -2.17
CA MET A 2 -8.05 9.22 -3.29
C MET A 2 -7.00 8.27 -2.72
N SER A 3 -7.41 7.03 -2.48
CA SER A 3 -6.59 6.00 -1.86
C SER A 3 -5.43 5.64 -2.79
N ARG A 4 -4.23 5.49 -2.23
CA ARG A 4 -3.08 4.90 -2.94
C ARG A 4 -2.84 3.51 -2.40
N PHE A 5 -2.31 2.63 -3.25
CA PHE A 5 -1.93 1.30 -2.80
C PHE A 5 -0.68 0.79 -3.51
N ILE A 6 0.00 -0.14 -2.83
CA ILE A 6 1.10 -0.93 -3.35
C ILE A 6 0.71 -2.39 -3.20
N ASP A 7 0.76 -3.11 -4.31
CA ASP A 7 0.50 -4.54 -4.34
C ASP A 7 1.82 -5.31 -4.42
N CYS A 8 2.28 -5.82 -3.28
CA CYS A 8 3.53 -6.55 -3.21
C CYS A 8 3.45 -7.90 -3.96
N ARG A 9 2.24 -8.43 -4.21
CA ARG A 9 2.02 -9.70 -4.96
C ARG A 9 2.53 -9.62 -6.40
N ASN A 10 2.65 -8.41 -6.94
CA ASN A 10 3.03 -8.18 -8.33
C ASN A 10 4.55 -8.23 -8.56
N TYR A 11 5.35 -8.43 -7.50
CA TYR A 11 6.80 -8.61 -7.59
C TYR A 11 7.15 -10.10 -7.44
N PRO A 12 7.59 -10.78 -8.50
CA PRO A 12 8.02 -12.17 -8.38
C PRO A 12 9.42 -12.24 -7.74
N SER A 13 9.49 -12.29 -6.39
CA SER A 13 10.73 -12.64 -5.70
C SER A 13 10.93 -14.16 -5.70
N ARG A 14 12.18 -14.60 -5.91
CA ARG A 14 12.54 -16.03 -5.98
C ARG A 14 12.34 -16.80 -4.67
N ASN A 15 12.25 -16.11 -3.53
CA ASN A 15 12.32 -16.72 -2.20
C ASN A 15 11.17 -16.33 -1.26
N VAL A 16 10.37 -15.33 -1.62
CA VAL A 16 9.27 -14.83 -0.79
C VAL A 16 8.04 -14.62 -1.66
N HIS A 17 6.96 -15.33 -1.33
CA HIS A 17 5.65 -15.09 -1.92
C HIS A 17 4.99 -13.95 -1.15
N PHE A 18 4.88 -12.80 -1.80
CA PHE A 18 4.15 -11.66 -1.25
C PHE A 18 2.64 -11.95 -1.32
N THR A 19 1.93 -11.83 -0.21
CA THR A 19 0.48 -12.07 -0.11
C THR A 19 -0.31 -10.81 0.26
N VAL A 20 0.39 -9.70 0.46
CA VAL A 20 -0.14 -8.46 1.03
C VAL A 20 -0.17 -7.35 0.00
N ALA A 21 -1.28 -6.61 -0.02
CA ALA A 21 -1.41 -5.31 -0.65
C ALA A 21 -1.66 -4.28 0.46
N ILE A 22 -0.95 -3.16 0.43
CA ILE A 22 -1.02 -2.10 1.44
C ILE A 22 -1.64 -0.86 0.80
N SER A 23 -2.62 -0.26 1.45
CA SER A 23 -3.29 0.96 1.00
C SER A 23 -3.36 1.98 2.11
N ALA A 24 -3.22 3.27 1.79
CA ALA A 24 -3.44 4.36 2.73
C ALA A 24 -4.00 5.61 2.03
N ASP A 25 -4.60 6.49 2.83
CA ASP A 25 -5.12 7.78 2.38
C ASP A 25 -3.97 8.74 2.02
N THR A 26 -2.91 8.75 2.82
CA THR A 26 -1.74 9.61 2.59
C THR A 26 -0.58 8.85 1.96
N LYS A 27 0.29 9.59 1.26
CA LYS A 27 1.47 9.01 0.61
C LYS A 27 2.50 8.60 1.65
N ASP A 28 2.68 9.41 2.67
CA ASP A 28 3.68 9.21 3.71
C ASP A 28 3.34 7.98 4.57
N GLU A 29 2.09 7.80 5.01
CA GLU A 29 1.67 6.60 5.74
C GLU A 29 1.87 5.32 4.92
N LEU A 30 1.56 5.38 3.62
CA LEU A 30 1.75 4.23 2.73
C LEU A 30 3.22 3.85 2.58
N ILE A 31 4.11 4.84 2.42
CA ILE A 31 5.55 4.59 2.29
C ILE A 31 6.08 3.99 3.58
N GLU A 32 5.75 4.55 4.74
CA GLU A 32 6.19 4.02 6.03
C GLU A 32 5.74 2.57 6.22
N ALA A 33 4.47 2.26 5.93
CA ALA A 33 3.95 0.90 6.04
C ALA A 33 4.65 -0.08 5.09
N VAL A 34 4.94 0.34 3.85
CA VAL A 34 5.64 -0.49 2.86
C VAL A 34 7.11 -0.68 3.22
N VAL A 35 7.78 0.35 3.75
CA VAL A 35 9.17 0.26 4.23
C VAL A 35 9.26 -0.68 5.44
N GLN A 36 8.34 -0.58 6.38
CA GLN A 36 8.28 -1.51 7.52
C GLN A 36 8.05 -2.95 7.06
N HIS A 37 7.17 -3.17 6.08
CA HIS A 37 6.99 -4.48 5.47
C HIS A 37 8.26 -4.96 4.75
N GLY A 38 8.87 -4.10 3.95
CA GLY A 38 10.13 -4.33 3.23
C GLY A 38 11.26 -4.78 4.15
N THR A 39 11.49 -4.03 5.23
CA THR A 39 12.57 -4.27 6.18
C THR A 39 12.34 -5.50 7.06
N LYS A 40 11.10 -5.76 7.47
CA LYS A 40 10.78 -6.87 8.40
C LYS A 40 10.52 -8.20 7.72
N VAL A 41 10.03 -8.20 6.48
CA VAL A 41 9.60 -9.43 5.78
C VAL A 41 10.57 -9.79 4.65
N HIS A 42 11.25 -8.81 4.05
CA HIS A 42 12.14 -9.02 2.90
C HIS A 42 13.60 -8.70 3.21
N ASP A 43 13.91 -8.36 4.46
CA ASP A 43 15.23 -7.89 4.90
C ASP A 43 15.79 -6.77 3.98
N TYR A 44 14.90 -5.97 3.35
CA TYR A 44 15.32 -4.82 2.57
C TYR A 44 15.86 -3.74 3.50
N GLU A 45 16.98 -3.13 3.12
CA GLU A 45 17.50 -2.00 3.87
C GLU A 45 16.64 -0.76 3.63
N ASP A 46 16.36 -0.03 4.73
CA ASP A 46 15.69 1.26 4.67
C ASP A 46 16.65 2.32 4.13
N THR A 47 16.71 2.40 2.80
CA THR A 47 17.54 3.36 2.07
C THR A 47 16.67 4.44 1.43
N LEU A 48 17.26 5.62 1.21
CA LEU A 48 16.57 6.72 0.54
C LEU A 48 16.09 6.31 -0.87
N GLU A 49 16.94 5.57 -1.59
CA GLU A 49 16.65 5.07 -2.94
C GLU A 49 15.47 4.08 -2.93
N PHE A 50 15.39 3.19 -1.94
CA PHE A 50 14.26 2.29 -1.77
C PHE A 50 12.94 3.05 -1.55
N ARG A 51 12.96 4.08 -0.70
CA ARG A 51 11.80 4.95 -0.48
C ARG A 51 11.39 5.70 -1.75
N GLU A 52 12.34 6.13 -2.57
CA GLU A 52 12.06 6.80 -3.85
C GLU A 52 11.49 5.84 -4.91
N ASN A 53 11.98 4.61 -4.95
CA ASN A 53 11.43 3.57 -5.82
C ASN A 53 9.97 3.26 -5.44
N ILE A 54 9.68 3.09 -4.14
CA ILE A 54 8.31 2.91 -3.63
C ILE A 54 7.41 4.07 -4.08
N LYS A 55 7.89 5.32 -3.98
CA LYS A 55 7.13 6.53 -4.39
C LYS A 55 6.73 6.50 -5.87
N THR A 56 7.50 5.87 -6.73
CA THR A 56 7.27 5.76 -8.17
C THR A 56 6.28 4.66 -8.50
N GLU A 57 6.29 3.58 -7.73
CA GLU A 57 5.42 2.40 -7.90
C GLU A 57 4.03 2.56 -7.26
N LEU A 58 3.75 3.72 -6.64
CA LEU A 58 2.45 4.04 -6.03
C LEU A 58 1.33 4.06 -7.08
N LYS A 59 0.44 3.06 -7.01
CA LYS A 59 -0.78 3.04 -7.81
C LYS A 59 -1.86 3.88 -7.13
N ARG A 60 -2.53 4.71 -7.92
CA ARG A 60 -3.69 5.49 -7.48
C ARG A 60 -4.94 4.64 -7.71
N ASP A 61 -5.70 4.39 -6.66
CA ASP A 61 -7.04 3.85 -6.82
C ASP A 61 -7.96 5.00 -7.29
N PRO A 62 -8.78 4.79 -8.33
CA PRO A 62 -9.82 5.76 -8.65
C PRO A 62 -10.71 5.91 -7.39
N PRO A 63 -11.13 7.13 -7.02
CA PRO A 63 -12.06 7.27 -5.92
C PRO A 63 -13.28 6.41 -6.25
N LEU A 64 -13.58 5.43 -5.39
CA LEU A 64 -14.79 4.64 -5.55
C LEU A 64 -15.94 5.63 -5.71
N PRO A 65 -16.73 5.54 -6.80
CA PRO A 65 -17.95 6.34 -6.88
C PRO A 65 -18.71 6.03 -5.60
N ASN A 66 -19.15 7.08 -4.95
CA ASN A 66 -19.84 7.17 -3.66
C ASN A 66 -21.23 6.49 -3.69
N THR A 67 -21.28 5.31 -4.28
CA THR A 67 -22.43 4.49 -4.63
C THR A 67 -22.04 3.05 -4.29
N PHE A 68 -22.62 2.55 -3.20
CA PHE A 68 -22.55 1.19 -2.61
C PHE A 68 -21.50 0.98 -1.51
N MET A 69 -21.88 1.24 -0.25
CA MET A 69 -22.64 0.34 0.67
C MET A 69 -21.71 -0.57 1.45
N CYS A 70 -21.14 -0.03 2.52
CA CYS A 70 -20.90 -0.82 3.71
C CYS A 70 -22.28 -1.18 4.30
N PHE A 71 -22.79 -2.39 4.04
CA PHE A 71 -24.03 -2.90 4.65
C PHE A 71 -23.95 -3.02 6.18
N LEU A 72 -22.78 -2.75 6.77
CA LEU A 72 -22.45 -2.94 8.19
C LEU A 72 -22.05 -1.67 8.93
N CYS A 73 -21.92 -0.53 8.27
CA CYS A 73 -21.64 0.73 8.96
C CYS A 73 -22.88 1.61 8.84
N GLN A 74 -23.76 1.53 9.85
CA GLN A 74 -24.79 2.55 10.05
C GLN A 74 -24.12 3.94 10.10
N PRO A 75 -24.78 4.99 9.60
CA PRO A 75 -24.23 6.33 9.63
C PRO A 75 -23.97 6.74 11.08
N CYS A 76 -22.72 7.05 11.40
CA CYS A 76 -22.39 7.80 12.61
C CYS A 76 -22.75 9.27 12.32
N ASP A 77 -23.74 9.79 13.05
CA ASP A 77 -23.96 11.23 13.29
C ASP A 77 -22.74 11.84 14.00
#